data_AF-A0A0H2MXZ4-F1
#
_entry.id   AF-A0A0H2MXZ4-F1
#
_cell.length_a   1.000
_cell.length_b   1.000
_cell.length_c   1.000
_cell.angle_alpha   90.00
_cell.angle_beta   90.00
_cell.angle_gamma   90.00
#
_symmetry.space_group_name_H-M   'P 1'
#
loop_
_entity.id
_entity.type
_entity.pdbx_description
1 polymer ?
#
loop_
_entity_poly.entity_id
_entity_poly.type
_entity_poly.pdbx_seq_one_letter_code
_entity_poly.pdbx_strand_id
1 'polypeptide(L)' 'MFAQPTNTTFNKLLNFSNVALLLTFIALVVSVLISYPYAYKFTLGEQIAAHISTIVIAALLKVSYITRCLAQYNLGLEVR' A
#
# COMPACT_ATOMS: atom_id res chain seq x y z
N MET A 1 5.09 31.03 7.99
CA MET A 1 3.88 30.58 7.27
C MET A 1 4.30 29.41 6.39
N PHE A 2 3.85 28.18 6.68
CA PHE A 2 4.13 27.04 5.80
C PHE A 2 3.38 27.25 4.48
N ALA A 3 4.04 27.00 3.34
CA ALA A 3 3.41 27.08 2.04
C ALA A 3 2.24 26.10 1.98
N GLN A 4 1.05 26.58 1.58
CA GLN A 4 -0.12 25.73 1.45
C GLN A 4 0.06 24.76 0.27
N PRO A 5 -0.29 23.48 0.42
CA PRO A 5 -0.20 22.53 -0.67
C PRO A 5 -1.12 22.94 -1.82
N THR A 6 -0.64 22.77 -3.05
CA THR A 6 -1.38 23.13 -4.27
C THR A 6 -2.05 21.90 -4.89
N ASN A 7 -2.95 22.13 -5.84
CA ASN A 7 -3.56 21.06 -6.64
C ASN A 7 -2.53 20.16 -7.33
N THR A 8 -1.37 20.69 -7.75
CA THR A 8 -0.31 19.87 -8.38
C THR A 8 0.35 18.93 -7.37
N THR A 9 0.52 19.37 -6.11
CA THR A 9 0.99 18.51 -5.02
C THR A 9 0.01 17.36 -4.77
N PHE A 10 -1.29 17.63 -4.71
CA PHE A 10 -2.30 16.58 -4.51
C PHE A 10 -2.43 15.63 -5.70
N ASN A 11 -2.27 16.10 -6.94
CA ASN A 11 -2.21 15.22 -8.12
C ASN A 11 -1.02 14.26 -8.08
N LYS A 12 0.15 14.76 -7.67
CA LYS A 12 1.33 13.90 -7.45
C LYS A 12 1.08 12.89 -6.34
N LEU A 13 0.48 13.32 -5.23
CA LEU A 13 0.11 12.45 -4.12
C LEU A 13 -0.90 11.38 -4.55
N LEU A 14 -1.88 11.73 -5.38
CA LEU A 14 -2.86 10.79 -5.91
C LEU A 14 -2.20 9.72 -6.77
N ASN A 15 -1.31 10.12 -7.70
CA ASN A 15 -0.58 9.19 -8.53
C ASN A 15 0.33 8.26 -7.71
N PHE A 16 1.08 8.84 -6.76
CA PHE A 16 1.90 8.07 -5.84
C PHE A 16 1.07 7.07 -5.03
N SER A 17 -0.05 7.51 -4.44
CA SER A 17 -0.92 6.66 -3.63
C SER A 17 -1.54 5.52 -4.45
N ASN A 18 -1.91 5.76 -5.71
CA ASN A 18 -2.40 4.71 -6.61
C ASN A 18 -1.33 3.64 -6.87
N VAL A 19 -0.10 4.06 -7.17
CA VAL A 19 1.02 3.12 -7.41
C VAL A 19 1.37 2.37 -6.13
N ALA A 20 1.45 3.07 -4.99
CA ALA A 20 1.73 2.46 -3.69
C ALA A 20 0.64 1.45 -3.28
N LEU A 21 -0.63 1.77 -3.52
CA LEU A 21 -1.76 0.87 -3.26
C LEU A 21 -1.66 -0.40 -4.11
N LEU A 22 -1.36 -0.27 -5.40
CA LEU A 22 -1.17 -1.43 -6.29
C LEU A 22 0.02 -2.29 -5.85
N LEU A 23 1.17 -1.67 -5.57
CA LEU A 23 2.38 -2.39 -5.17
C LEU A 23 2.19 -3.11 -3.85
N THR A 24 1.60 -2.45 -2.85
CA THR A 24 1.34 -3.07 -1.53
C THR A 24 0.30 -4.17 -1.62
N PHE A 25 -0.72 -4.03 -2.47
CA PHE A 25 -1.68 -5.11 -2.74
C PHE A 25 -1.00 -6.34 -3.36
N ILE A 26 -0.18 -6.15 -4.39
CA ILE A 26 0.57 -7.26 -5.02
C ILE A 26 1.51 -7.91 -3.99
N ALA A 27 2.26 -7.10 -3.22
CA ALA A 27 3.15 -7.60 -2.18
C ALA A 27 2.38 -8.41 -1.12
N LEU A 28 1.17 -7.98 -0.75
CA LEU A 28 0.32 -8.71 0.20
C LEU A 28 -0.08 -10.07 -0.35
N VAL A 29 -0.53 -10.11 -1.61
CA VAL A 29 -0.89 -11.36 -2.29
C VAL A 29 0.31 -12.30 -2.35
N VAL A 30 1.49 -11.81 -2.76
CA VAL A 30 2.72 -12.61 -2.80
C VAL A 30 3.07 -13.17 -1.41
N SER A 31 2.99 -12.32 -0.37
CA SER A 31 3.27 -12.73 1.00
C SER A 31 2.34 -13.85 1.48
N VAL A 32 1.05 -13.75 1.18
CA VAL A 32 0.04 -14.78 1.47
C VAL A 32 0.31 -16.05 0.66
N LEU A 33 0.69 -15.94 -0.61
CA LEU A 33 1.00 -17.09 -1.47
C LEU A 33 2.22 -17.87 -0.96
N ILE A 34 3.29 -17.18 -0.53
CA ILE A 34 4.47 -17.80 0.08
C ILE A 34 4.09 -18.51 1.39
N SER A 35 3.24 -17.85 2.17
CA SER A 35 2.83 -18.27 3.51
C SER A 35 1.92 -19.50 3.56
N TYR A 36 1.09 -19.73 2.54
CA TYR A 36 0.09 -20.82 2.56
C TYR A 36 0.23 -21.79 1.38
N PRO A 37 -0.16 -21.45 0.12
CA PRO A 37 -0.18 -22.41 -0.97
C PRO A 37 1.21 -22.88 -1.40
N TYR A 38 2.25 -22.06 -1.24
CA TYR A 38 3.62 -22.42 -1.61
C TYR A 38 4.53 -22.68 -0.43
N ALA A 39 4.01 -22.84 0.80
CA ALA A 39 4.81 -23.03 2.00
C ALA A 39 5.87 -24.14 1.86
N TYR A 40 5.55 -25.23 1.14
CA TYR A 40 6.46 -26.34 0.90
C TYR A 40 7.69 -26.00 0.04
N LYS A 41 7.70 -24.87 -0.68
CA LYS A 41 8.82 -24.41 -1.50
C LYS A 41 9.80 -23.52 -0.75
N PHE A 42 9.46 -23.09 0.47
CA PHE A 42 10.21 -22.11 1.24
C PHE A 42 10.65 -22.70 2.59
N THR A 43 11.80 -22.26 3.06
CA THR A 43 12.33 -22.62 4.38
C THR A 43 11.46 -22.06 5.50
N LEU A 44 11.59 -22.62 6.70
CA LEU A 44 10.87 -22.11 7.88
C LEU A 44 11.17 -20.63 8.14
N GLY A 45 12.43 -20.21 7.94
CA GLY A 45 12.84 -18.81 8.11
C GLY A 45 12.15 -17.87 7.11
N GLU A 46 12.08 -18.26 5.84
CA GLU A 46 11.38 -17.49 4.80
C GLU A 46 9.87 -17.42 5.06
N GLN A 47 9.24 -18.50 5.54
CA GLN A 47 7.83 -18.50 5.91
C GLN A 47 7.55 -17.55 7.08
N ILE A 48 8.38 -17.56 8.13
CA ILE A 48 8.27 -16.62 9.26
C ILE A 48 8.43 -15.18 8.78
N ALA A 49 9.43 -14.92 7.93
CA ALA A 49 9.66 -13.60 7.38
C ALA A 49 8.47 -13.12 6.52
N ALA A 50 7.88 -13.99 5.69
CA ALA A 50 6.69 -13.68 4.91
C ALA A 50 5.47 -13.41 5.80
N HIS A 51 5.23 -14.23 6.83
CA HIS A 51 4.14 -14.01 7.78
C HIS A 51 4.26 -12.65 8.48
N ILE A 52 5.44 -12.30 9.02
CA ILE A 52 5.67 -11.00 9.66
C ILE A 52 5.50 -9.85 8.65
N SER A 53 6.06 -10.02 7.44
CA SER A 53 5.96 -9.02 6.37
C SER A 53 4.51 -8.74 5.98
N THR A 54 3.63 -9.74 6.02
CA THR A 54 2.19 -9.59 5.76
C THR A 54 1.55 -8.50 6.63
N ILE A 55 1.91 -8.43 7.92
CA ILE A 55 1.37 -7.42 8.85
C ILE A 55 1.83 -6.02 8.44
N VAL A 56 3.12 -5.87 8.14
CA VAL A 56 3.71 -4.58 7.73
C VAL A 56 3.11 -4.13 6.39
N ILE A 57 3.00 -5.03 5.42
CA ILE A 57 2.43 -4.74 4.10
C ILE A 57 0.95 -4.37 4.22
N ALA A 58 0.17 -5.05 5.06
CA ALA A 58 -1.23 -4.72 5.29
C ALA A 58 -1.41 -3.31 5.90
N ALA A 59 -0.51 -2.89 6.79
CA ALA A 59 -0.49 -1.53 7.30
C ALA A 59 -0.17 -0.51 6.21
N LEU A 60 0.84 -0.78 5.37
CA LEU A 60 1.20 0.09 4.25
C LEU A 60 0.08 0.20 3.20
N LEU A 61 -0.65 -0.88 2.94
CA LEU A 61 -1.82 -0.88 2.06
C LEU A 61 -2.89 0.06 2.61
N LYS A 62 -3.23 -0.06 3.90
CA LYS A 62 -4.18 0.86 4.56
C LYS A 62 -3.74 2.32 4.47
N VAL A 63 -2.46 2.61 4.72
CA VAL A 63 -1.93 3.98 4.61
C VAL A 63 -2.04 4.50 3.18
N SER A 64 -1.67 3.68 2.18
CA SER A 64 -1.75 4.05 0.76
C SER A 64 -3.18 4.35 0.32
N TYR A 65 -4.15 3.60 0.86
CA TYR A 65 -5.57 3.87 0.63
C TYR A 65 -6.01 5.20 1.27
N ILE A 66 -5.63 5.45 2.53
CA ILE A 66 -5.98 6.71 3.22
C ILE A 66 -5.35 7.91 2.51
N THR A 67 -4.10 7.83 2.05
CA THR A 67 -3.45 8.92 1.30
C THR A 67 -4.10 9.16 -0.06
N ARG A 68 -4.59 8.10 -0.72
CA ARG A 68 -5.39 8.22 -1.95
C ARG A 68 -6.70 8.96 -1.69
N CYS A 69 -7.43 8.58 -0.64
CA CYS A 69 -8.67 9.25 -0.24
C CYS A 69 -8.44 10.73 0.11
N LEU A 70 -7.36 11.02 0.85
CA LEU A 70 -6.95 12.39 1.18
C LEU A 70 -6.69 13.21 -0.08
N ALA A 71 -5.97 12.65 -1.06
CA ALA A 71 -5.69 13.33 -2.32
C ALA A 71 -6.97 13.59 -3.13
N GLN A 72 -7.87 12.59 -3.22
CA GLN A 72 -9.16 12.74 -3.91
C GLN A 72 -10.03 13.84 -3.26
N TYR A 73 -10.14 13.82 -1.92
CA TYR A 73 -10.90 14.81 -1.17
C TYR A 73 -10.40 16.24 -1.43
N ASN A 74 -9.07 16.46 -1.37
CA ASN A 74 -8.49 17.79 -1.61
C ASN A 74 -8.56 18.25 -3.07
N LEU A 75 -8.72 17.33 -4.02
CA LEU A 75 -8.92 17.63 -5.45
C LEU A 75 -10.41 17.83 -5.81
N GLY A 76 -11.34 17.70 -4.85
CA GLY A 76 -12.78 17.75 -5.10
C GLY A 76 -13.30 16.56 -5.91
N LEU A 77 -12.56 15.45 -5.93
CA LEU A 77 -12.97 14.21 -6.58
C LEU A 77 -13.77 13.34 -5.59
N GLU A 78 -14.61 12.47 -6.13
CA GLU A 78 -15.26 11.43 -5.33
C GLU A 78 -14.21 10.50 -4.71
N VAL A 79 -14.30 10.31 -3.39
CA VAL A 79 -13.46 9.39 -2.62
C VAL A 79 -14.01 7.98 -2.81
N ARG A 80 -13.18 7.07 -3.33
CA ARG A 80 -13.55 5.70 -3.70
C ARG A 80 -12.52 4.71 -3.18
#